data_AF-A0A8J6NXE2-F1
#
_entry.id   AF-A0A8J6NXE2-F1
#
_cell.length_a   1.000
_cell.length_b   1.000
_cell.length_c   1.000
_cell.angle_alpha   90.00
_cell.angle_beta   90.00
_cell.angle_gamma   90.00
#
_symmetry.space_group_name_H-M   'P 1'
#
loop_
_entity.id
_entity.type
_entity.pdbx_description
1 polymer ?
#
loop_
_entity_poly.entity_id
_entity_poly.type
_entity_poly.pdbx_seq_one_letter_code
_entity_poly.pdbx_strand_id
1 'polypeptide(L)'
;MKRILTYQIYPAIPEQLAFLEVLSRNLWWCWKPDAVALFRRIDPRLWIESKSNPIYLLSHVSQKRLEQLVADDSFLAHLQRIKDRYTMRVVDNVEPSRNIYEQAGPVAYFSMEFGIHESIPIFAGGLGVLAGDHLKAASNMALPLVGVGLLYRKGYFRQYLDQEGWQQEEYPEIELYYLPLERARDPQGNEITISIAGPDGEIRAFVWRIRVGRTPLFLLDTNLPENTPEAREITARLYAGEPKIR
;
A
#
# COMPACT_ATOMS: atom_id res chain seq x y z
N MET A 1 -33.42 -9.67 6.84
CA MET A 1 -32.19 -10.12 6.17
C MET A 1 -31.17 -10.54 7.23
N LYS A 2 -30.71 -11.80 7.24
CA LYS A 2 -29.62 -12.23 8.14
C LYS A 2 -28.35 -11.50 7.71
N ARG A 3 -27.73 -10.77 8.64
CA ARG A 3 -26.46 -10.06 8.44
C ARG A 3 -25.38 -11.11 8.22
N ILE A 4 -24.97 -11.33 6.98
CA ILE A 4 -23.82 -12.18 6.67
C ILE A 4 -22.59 -11.42 7.18
N LEU A 5 -21.92 -11.97 8.20
CA LEU A 5 -20.66 -11.46 8.70
C LEU A 5 -19.55 -12.24 8.00
N THR A 6 -18.78 -11.57 7.16
CA THR A 6 -17.61 -12.14 6.52
C THR A 6 -16.46 -12.10 7.50
N TYR A 7 -15.92 -13.27 7.85
CA TYR A 7 -14.71 -13.40 8.66
C TYR A 7 -13.56 -13.86 7.75
N GLN A 8 -12.44 -13.17 7.79
CA GLN A 8 -11.21 -13.63 7.18
C GLN A 8 -10.37 -14.34 8.23
N ILE A 9 -10.08 -15.61 7.98
CA ILE A 9 -9.23 -16.45 8.82
C ILE A 9 -7.83 -16.37 8.24
N TYR A 10 -6.91 -15.74 8.97
CA TYR A 10 -5.50 -15.72 8.59
C TYR A 10 -4.77 -16.92 9.19
N PRO A 11 -3.79 -17.52 8.48
CA PRO A 11 -2.88 -18.49 9.07
C PRO A 11 -2.21 -17.90 10.32
N ALA A 12 -2.07 -18.71 11.36
CA ALA A 12 -1.38 -18.30 12.57
C ALA A 12 0.12 -18.27 12.29
N ILE A 13 0.65 -17.06 12.05
CA ILE A 13 2.08 -16.88 11.78
C ILE A 13 2.87 -17.20 13.06
N PRO A 14 3.78 -18.20 13.04
CA PRO A 14 4.60 -18.53 14.20
C PRO A 14 5.42 -17.33 14.66
N GLU A 15 5.70 -17.23 15.96
CA GLU A 15 6.43 -16.09 16.56
C GLU A 15 7.79 -15.83 15.89
N GLN A 16 8.50 -16.90 15.54
CA GLN A 16 9.80 -16.82 14.83
C GLN A 16 9.67 -16.14 13.45
N LEU A 17 8.47 -16.18 12.84
CA LEU A 17 8.15 -15.61 11.54
C LEU A 17 7.38 -14.29 11.64
N ALA A 18 7.06 -13.79 12.84
CA ALA A 18 6.20 -12.61 13.06
C ALA A 18 6.68 -11.36 12.30
N PHE A 19 7.99 -11.23 12.03
CA PHE A 19 8.52 -10.12 11.25
C PHE A 19 7.99 -10.07 9.80
N LEU A 20 7.52 -11.19 9.24
CA LEU A 20 6.87 -11.21 7.92
C LEU A 20 5.60 -10.34 7.88
N GLU A 21 4.86 -10.24 8.98
CA GLU A 21 3.69 -9.36 9.09
C GLU A 21 4.10 -7.89 9.03
N VAL A 22 5.14 -7.52 9.77
CA VAL A 22 5.70 -6.17 9.77
C VAL A 22 6.21 -5.81 8.38
N LEU A 23 7.00 -6.72 7.78
CA LEU A 23 7.60 -6.50 6.47
C LEU A 23 6.54 -6.40 5.37
N SER A 24 5.52 -7.26 5.37
CA SER A 24 4.46 -7.25 4.34
C SER A 24 3.63 -5.96 4.35
N ARG A 25 3.54 -5.28 5.51
CA ARG A 25 2.79 -4.02 5.70
C ARG A 25 3.61 -2.75 5.48
N ASN A 26 4.88 -2.85 5.08
CA ASN A 26 5.71 -1.70 4.75
C ASN A 26 6.36 -1.89 3.37
N LEU A 27 6.06 -1.01 2.42
CA LEU A 27 6.48 -1.16 1.03
C LEU A 27 8.00 -1.14 0.81
N TRP A 28 8.82 -0.89 1.83
CA TRP A 28 10.28 -0.98 1.77
C TRP A 28 10.79 -2.23 1.06
N TRP A 29 10.13 -3.37 1.26
CA TRP A 29 10.54 -4.62 0.63
C TRP A 29 10.56 -4.56 -0.91
N CYS A 30 9.69 -3.75 -1.55
CA CYS A 30 9.45 -3.85 -3.00
C CYS A 30 10.59 -3.31 -3.87
N TRP A 31 11.49 -2.49 -3.31
CA TRP A 31 12.71 -2.04 -3.99
C TRP A 31 13.99 -2.63 -3.37
N LYS A 32 13.87 -3.70 -2.59
CA LYS A 32 14.99 -4.44 -2.00
C LYS A 32 14.98 -5.87 -2.55
N PRO A 33 15.83 -6.19 -3.54
CA PRO A 33 15.83 -7.51 -4.19
C PRO A 33 15.92 -8.68 -3.21
N ASP A 34 16.68 -8.53 -2.12
CA ASP A 34 16.84 -9.57 -1.11
C ASP A 34 15.58 -9.78 -0.24
N ALA A 35 14.76 -8.75 -0.05
CA ALA A 35 13.47 -8.85 0.64
C ALA A 35 12.39 -9.47 -0.27
N VAL A 36 12.40 -9.11 -1.56
CA VAL A 36 11.58 -9.79 -2.58
C VAL A 36 11.92 -11.27 -2.65
N ALA A 37 13.21 -11.63 -2.63
CA ALA A 37 13.67 -13.00 -2.62
C ALA A 37 13.19 -13.77 -1.37
N LEU A 38 13.15 -13.13 -0.20
CA LEU A 38 12.63 -13.72 1.03
C LEU A 38 11.16 -14.14 0.87
N PHE A 39 10.29 -13.26 0.37
CA PHE A 39 8.89 -13.60 0.13
C PHE A 39 8.73 -14.71 -0.92
N ARG A 40 9.49 -14.64 -2.01
CA ARG A 40 9.47 -15.69 -3.05
C ARG A 40 9.88 -17.07 -2.51
N ARG A 41 10.77 -17.15 -1.51
CA ARG A 41 11.20 -18.42 -0.88
C ARG A 41 10.10 -19.07 -0.03
N ILE A 42 9.12 -18.31 0.46
CA ILE A 42 8.01 -18.85 1.25
C ILE A 42 7.24 -19.86 0.40
N ASP A 43 6.75 -19.44 -0.76
CA ASP A 43 6.13 -20.30 -1.75
C ASP A 43 6.27 -19.66 -3.14
N PRO A 44 7.17 -20.17 -4.01
CA PRO A 44 7.43 -19.56 -5.32
C PRO A 44 6.22 -19.56 -6.26
N ARG A 45 5.30 -20.53 -6.12
CA ARG A 45 4.11 -20.62 -6.98
C ARG A 45 3.07 -19.61 -6.51
N LEU A 46 2.78 -19.62 -5.21
CA LEU A 46 1.83 -18.69 -4.62
C LEU A 46 2.31 -17.23 -4.74
N TRP A 47 3.63 -16.99 -4.73
CA TRP A 47 4.19 -15.66 -5.00
C TRP A 47 3.79 -15.13 -6.38
N ILE A 48 3.87 -15.96 -7.42
CA ILE A 48 3.46 -15.59 -8.79
C ILE A 48 1.94 -15.40 -8.85
N GLU A 49 1.18 -16.34 -8.27
CA GLU A 49 -0.29 -16.27 -8.23
C GLU A 49 -0.80 -15.00 -7.54
N SER A 50 -0.14 -14.62 -6.43
CA SER A 50 -0.43 -13.40 -5.67
C SER A 50 -0.08 -12.09 -6.38
N LYS A 51 0.51 -12.16 -7.59
CA LYS A 51 1.10 -11.00 -8.29
C LYS A 51 2.06 -10.23 -7.38
N SER A 52 2.97 -10.97 -6.74
CA SER A 52 3.97 -10.40 -5.84
C SER A 52 3.39 -9.66 -4.63
N ASN A 53 2.16 -9.97 -4.20
CA ASN A 53 1.55 -9.35 -3.02
C ASN A 53 1.86 -10.17 -1.76
N PRO A 54 2.71 -9.68 -0.83
CA PRO A 54 3.09 -10.44 0.35
C PRO A 54 1.94 -10.62 1.35
N ILE A 55 0.97 -9.70 1.41
CA ILE A 55 -0.20 -9.84 2.31
C ILE A 55 -1.08 -10.99 1.81
N TYR A 56 -1.33 -11.05 0.49
CA TYR A 56 -2.04 -12.17 -0.12
C TYR A 56 -1.28 -13.49 0.06
N LEU A 57 0.04 -13.50 -0.17
CA LEU A 57 0.88 -14.68 0.05
C LEU A 57 0.74 -15.22 1.48
N LEU A 58 0.85 -14.35 2.49
CA LEU A 58 0.78 -14.73 3.89
C LEU A 58 -0.64 -15.15 4.32
N SER A 59 -1.68 -14.68 3.66
CA SER A 59 -3.06 -15.11 3.95
C SER A 59 -3.43 -16.46 3.32
N HIS A 60 -2.67 -16.93 2.32
CA HIS A 60 -2.96 -18.18 1.59
C HIS A 60 -1.93 -19.29 1.80
N VAL A 61 -0.77 -18.98 2.38
CA VAL A 61 0.24 -19.99 2.70
C VAL A 61 -0.28 -20.96 3.75
N SER A 62 -0.10 -22.27 3.52
CA SER A 62 -0.56 -23.29 4.47
C SER A 62 0.20 -23.23 5.79
N GLN A 63 -0.48 -23.57 6.90
CA GLN A 63 0.15 -23.66 8.22
C GLN A 63 1.37 -24.61 8.22
N LYS A 64 1.22 -25.78 7.58
CA LYS A 64 2.31 -26.76 7.41
C LYS A 64 3.54 -26.14 6.75
N ARG A 65 3.36 -25.24 5.77
CA ARG A 65 4.48 -24.57 5.12
C ARG A 65 5.15 -23.57 6.05
N LEU A 66 4.39 -22.83 6.86
CA LEU A 66 4.96 -21.94 7.88
C LEU A 66 5.79 -22.72 8.90
N GLU A 67 5.29 -23.87 9.38
CA GLU A 67 6.03 -24.75 10.30
C GLU A 67 7.33 -25.29 9.69
N GLN A 68 7.32 -25.65 8.40
CA GLN A 68 8.54 -26.03 7.69
C GLN A 68 9.57 -24.89 7.62
N LEU A 69 9.12 -23.65 7.43
CA LEU A 69 10.01 -22.48 7.39
C LEU A 69 10.62 -22.18 8.76
N VAL A 70 9.89 -22.47 9.86
CA VAL A 70 10.44 -22.37 11.22
C VAL A 70 11.56 -23.41 11.45
N ALA A 71 11.50 -24.56 10.79
CA ALA A 71 12.54 -25.58 10.87
C ALA A 71 13.70 -25.40 9.86
N ASP A 72 13.65 -24.36 9.01
CA ASP A 72 14.68 -24.08 8.00
C ASP A 72 15.63 -22.96 8.49
N ASP A 73 16.78 -23.37 9.03
CA ASP A 73 17.82 -22.46 9.54
C ASP A 73 18.30 -21.44 8.49
N SER A 74 18.36 -21.85 7.21
CA SER A 74 18.75 -20.95 6.11
C SER A 74 17.68 -19.90 5.82
N PHE A 75 16.41 -20.25 5.97
CA PHE A 75 15.32 -19.29 5.86
C PHE A 75 15.32 -18.33 7.05
N LEU A 76 15.46 -18.83 8.28
CA LEU A 76 15.51 -17.99 9.48
C LEU A 76 16.71 -17.03 9.46
N ALA A 77 17.89 -17.48 9.05
CA ALA A 77 19.05 -16.62 8.89
C ALA A 77 18.82 -15.51 7.83
N HIS A 78 18.14 -15.83 6.73
CA HIS A 78 17.75 -14.86 5.71
C HIS A 78 16.74 -13.84 6.25
N LEU A 79 15.70 -14.31 6.95
CA LEU A 79 14.70 -13.48 7.61
C LEU A 79 15.36 -12.51 8.61
N GLN A 80 16.25 -13.02 9.46
CA GLN A 80 16.96 -12.21 10.44
C GLN A 80 17.82 -11.13 9.76
N ARG A 81 18.58 -11.48 8.72
CA ARG A 81 19.37 -10.51 7.93
C ARG A 81 18.51 -9.42 7.29
N ILE A 82 17.27 -9.73 6.91
CA ILE A 82 16.32 -8.73 6.39
C ILE A 82 15.79 -7.87 7.52
N LYS A 83 15.44 -8.47 8.67
CA LYS A 83 15.00 -7.77 9.88
C LYS A 83 16.04 -6.77 10.37
N ASP A 84 17.31 -7.15 10.43
CA ASP A 84 18.40 -6.27 10.87
C ASP A 84 18.56 -5.06 9.93
N ARG A 85 18.56 -5.31 8.62
CA ARG A 85 18.62 -4.23 7.63
C ARG A 85 17.40 -3.34 7.63
N TYR A 86 16.20 -3.91 7.78
CA TYR A 86 14.97 -3.14 7.90
C TYR A 86 15.01 -2.25 9.14
N THR A 87 15.44 -2.79 10.27
CA THR A 87 15.59 -2.05 11.53
C THR A 87 16.54 -0.87 11.32
N MET A 88 17.76 -1.11 10.86
CA MET A 88 18.76 -0.08 10.56
C MET A 88 18.29 0.97 9.51
N ARG A 89 17.52 0.54 8.50
CA ARG A 89 17.14 1.38 7.34
C ARG A 89 15.74 1.96 7.41
N VAL A 90 14.93 1.63 8.39
CA VAL A 90 13.54 2.09 8.48
C VAL A 90 13.16 2.47 9.91
N VAL A 91 13.53 1.65 10.89
CA VAL A 91 13.10 1.84 12.29
C VAL A 91 14.05 2.74 13.04
N ASP A 92 15.35 2.49 12.94
CA ASP A 92 16.36 3.25 13.66
C ASP A 92 16.33 4.71 13.20
N ASN A 93 16.31 5.58 14.20
CA ASN A 93 16.42 7.02 14.02
C ASN A 93 17.78 7.30 13.39
N VAL A 94 17.77 7.72 12.12
CA VAL A 94 18.91 8.39 11.54
C VAL A 94 18.81 9.82 12.02
N GLU A 95 19.86 10.37 12.62
CA GLU A 95 19.91 11.83 12.82
C GLU A 95 19.57 12.46 11.47
N PRO A 96 18.51 13.29 11.37
CA PRO A 96 18.25 14.02 10.16
C PRO A 96 19.57 14.68 9.77
N SER A 97 19.99 14.56 8.51
CA SER A 97 21.12 15.38 8.04
C SER A 97 20.83 16.80 8.55
N ARG A 98 21.73 17.37 9.38
CA ARG A 98 21.60 18.68 10.06
C ARG A 98 21.43 19.81 9.05
N ASN A 99 20.30 19.80 8.36
CA ASN A 99 19.96 20.60 7.22
C ASN A 99 18.64 21.30 7.51
N ILE A 100 18.50 22.45 6.87
CA ILE A 100 17.40 23.42 6.84
C ILE A 100 15.96 22.93 7.05
N TYR A 101 15.69 21.63 6.88
CA TYR A 101 14.37 21.00 7.02
C TYR A 101 13.91 20.81 8.47
N GLU A 102 14.82 20.74 9.45
CA GLU A 102 14.43 20.64 10.88
C GLU A 102 13.66 21.88 11.36
N GLN A 103 13.92 23.05 10.75
CA GLN A 103 13.28 24.32 11.13
C GLN A 103 11.94 24.55 10.41
N ALA A 104 11.75 23.96 9.23
CA ALA A 104 10.58 24.21 8.37
C ALA A 104 9.46 23.16 8.51
N GLY A 105 9.71 22.04 9.19
CA GLY A 105 8.78 20.92 9.28
C GLY A 105 8.79 20.04 8.02
N PRO A 106 7.91 19.02 7.96
CA PRO A 106 7.90 18.08 6.84
C PRO A 106 7.39 18.71 5.53
N VAL A 107 7.93 18.25 4.41
CA VAL A 107 7.46 18.60 3.06
C VAL A 107 6.26 17.72 2.71
N ALA A 108 5.10 18.34 2.47
CA ALA A 108 3.93 17.64 1.96
C ALA A 108 3.97 17.56 0.42
N TYR A 109 4.05 16.35 -0.11
CA TYR A 109 4.14 16.08 -1.54
C TYR A 109 2.82 15.52 -2.07
N PHE A 110 2.07 16.39 -2.74
CA PHE A 110 0.77 16.05 -3.32
C PHE A 110 0.93 15.49 -4.73
N SER A 111 0.31 14.35 -4.98
CA SER A 111 0.22 13.76 -6.32
C SER A 111 -1.12 13.05 -6.49
N MET A 112 -1.64 13.07 -7.71
CA MET A 112 -2.80 12.27 -8.09
C MET A 112 -2.46 10.79 -8.21
N GLU A 113 -1.18 10.42 -8.26
CA GLU A 113 -0.76 9.05 -8.51
C GLU A 113 0.52 8.70 -7.73
N PHE A 114 0.64 7.44 -7.32
CA PHE A 114 1.85 6.91 -6.70
C PHE A 114 2.16 5.48 -7.19
N GLY A 115 3.09 5.38 -8.14
CA GLY A 115 3.59 4.13 -8.71
C GLY A 115 4.70 3.53 -7.86
N ILE A 116 4.32 2.79 -6.82
CA ILE A 116 5.29 2.19 -5.88
C ILE A 116 5.54 0.72 -6.19
N HIS A 117 4.46 -0.05 -6.34
CA HIS A 117 4.46 -1.48 -6.64
C HIS A 117 3.12 -1.88 -7.28
N GLU A 118 3.11 -2.91 -8.13
CA GLU A 118 1.91 -3.40 -8.85
C GLU A 118 0.77 -3.85 -7.93
N SER A 119 1.09 -4.25 -6.70
CA SER A 119 0.08 -4.62 -5.69
C SER A 119 -0.71 -3.41 -5.16
N ILE A 120 -0.28 -2.17 -5.46
CA ILE A 120 -0.95 -0.92 -5.06
C ILE A 120 -1.35 -0.16 -6.33
N PRO A 121 -2.52 -0.45 -6.92
CA PRO A 121 -2.89 0.06 -8.24
C PRO A 121 -3.45 1.50 -8.17
N ILE A 122 -2.65 2.44 -7.67
CA ILE A 122 -2.99 3.88 -7.53
C ILE A 122 -2.18 4.77 -8.50
N PHE A 123 -1.83 4.23 -9.66
CA PHE A 123 -1.13 4.95 -10.72
C PHE A 123 -1.47 4.38 -12.11
N ALA A 124 -1.21 5.17 -13.14
CA ALA A 124 -1.43 4.90 -14.54
C ALA A 124 -0.15 5.07 -15.39
N GLY A 125 0.75 5.99 -15.00
CA GLY A 125 1.91 6.31 -15.85
C GLY A 125 3.09 6.97 -15.15
N GLY A 126 3.89 7.71 -15.93
CA GLY A 126 5.18 8.25 -15.52
C GLY A 126 5.12 9.24 -14.35
N LEU A 127 4.04 10.01 -14.22
CA LEU A 127 3.81 10.89 -13.07
C LEU A 127 3.79 10.07 -11.77
N GLY A 128 3.00 9.01 -11.74
CA GLY A 128 2.92 8.11 -10.60
C GLY A 128 4.27 7.44 -10.30
N VAL A 129 4.97 6.94 -11.32
CA VAL A 129 6.30 6.31 -11.14
C VAL A 129 7.28 7.29 -10.51
N LEU A 130 7.36 8.53 -11.02
CA LEU A 130 8.21 9.57 -10.46
C LEU A 130 7.84 9.86 -9.00
N ALA A 131 6.55 10.00 -8.71
CA ALA A 131 6.08 10.27 -7.35
C ALA A 131 6.42 9.14 -6.38
N GLY A 132 6.25 7.88 -6.81
CA GLY A 132 6.64 6.70 -6.03
C GLY A 132 8.15 6.64 -5.78
N ASP A 133 8.96 6.95 -6.78
CA ASP A 133 10.42 6.96 -6.65
C ASP A 133 10.92 8.11 -5.77
N HIS A 134 10.25 9.27 -5.76
CA HIS A 134 10.49 10.32 -4.76
C HIS A 134 10.26 9.81 -3.34
N LEU A 135 9.17 9.08 -3.08
CA LEU A 135 8.92 8.52 -1.74
C LEU A 135 10.01 7.51 -1.33
N LYS A 136 10.43 6.64 -2.26
CA LYS A 136 11.51 5.67 -2.04
C LYS A 136 12.86 6.36 -1.76
N ALA A 137 13.18 7.39 -2.52
CA ALA A 137 14.40 8.18 -2.35
C ALA A 137 14.40 8.93 -1.01
N ALA A 138 13.30 9.61 -0.69
CA ALA A 138 13.10 10.27 0.59
C ALA A 138 13.25 9.29 1.77
N SER A 139 12.70 8.08 1.64
CA SER A 139 12.86 7.05 2.67
C SER A 139 14.31 6.60 2.83
N ASN A 140 15.05 6.41 1.74
CA ASN A 140 16.46 5.97 1.81
C ASN A 140 17.34 7.05 2.44
N MET A 141 17.03 8.32 2.19
CA MET A 141 17.76 9.50 2.69
C MET A 141 17.27 10.00 4.05
N ALA A 142 16.20 9.41 4.60
CA ALA A 142 15.53 9.88 5.82
C ALA A 142 15.11 11.35 5.75
N LEU A 143 14.62 11.80 4.59
CA LEU A 143 14.08 13.15 4.42
C LEU A 143 12.69 13.26 5.04
N PRO A 144 12.33 14.40 5.66
CA PRO A 144 11.02 14.62 6.27
C PRO A 144 9.99 14.93 5.18
N LEU A 145 9.66 13.95 4.34
CA LEU A 145 8.67 14.07 3.28
C LEU A 145 7.44 13.23 3.63
N VAL A 146 6.26 13.74 3.30
CA VAL A 146 4.98 13.06 3.46
C VAL A 146 4.26 13.06 2.11
N GLY A 147 3.89 11.90 1.60
CA GLY A 147 3.06 11.80 0.40
C GLY A 147 1.58 12.02 0.75
N VAL A 148 0.85 12.73 -0.11
CA VAL A 148 -0.61 12.88 -0.01
C VAL A 148 -1.25 12.63 -1.37
N GLY A 149 -2.22 11.72 -1.43
CA GLY A 149 -2.95 11.37 -2.65
C GLY A 149 -4.34 10.83 -2.38
N LEU A 150 -4.91 10.14 -3.37
CA LEU A 150 -6.25 9.55 -3.30
C LEU A 150 -6.18 8.02 -3.36
N LEU A 151 -7.10 7.34 -2.66
CA LEU A 151 -7.25 5.89 -2.72
C LEU A 151 -8.28 5.52 -3.79
N TYR A 152 -7.82 5.17 -4.99
CA TYR A 152 -8.70 4.78 -6.09
C TYR A 152 -9.17 3.34 -5.99
N ARG A 153 -10.46 3.13 -5.69
CA ARG A 153 -11.04 1.79 -5.48
C ARG A 153 -10.98 0.86 -6.69
N LYS A 154 -10.87 1.40 -7.91
CA LYS A 154 -10.79 0.61 -9.16
C LYS A 154 -9.48 0.84 -9.92
N GLY A 155 -8.53 1.56 -9.30
CA GLY A 155 -7.28 1.97 -9.95
C GLY A 155 -7.53 2.74 -11.25
N TYR A 156 -6.68 2.49 -12.25
CA TYR A 156 -6.83 3.01 -13.62
C TYR A 156 -7.73 2.08 -14.45
N PHE A 157 -7.17 1.09 -15.13
CA PHE A 157 -7.90 -0.04 -15.70
C PHE A 157 -6.96 -1.24 -15.86
N ARG A 158 -7.53 -2.43 -16.05
CA ARG A 158 -6.82 -3.63 -16.46
C ARG A 158 -7.05 -3.86 -17.95
N GLN A 159 -5.96 -3.84 -18.72
CA GLN A 159 -6.00 -4.13 -20.14
C GLN A 159 -6.09 -5.65 -20.37
N TYR A 160 -6.93 -6.06 -21.32
CA TYR A 160 -6.87 -7.37 -21.94
C TYR A 160 -7.19 -7.25 -23.44
N LEU A 161 -6.87 -8.29 -24.21
CA LEU A 161 -7.22 -8.37 -25.63
C LEU A 161 -8.39 -9.34 -25.79
N ASP A 162 -9.37 -8.98 -26.61
CA ASP A 162 -10.42 -9.93 -27.03
C ASP A 162 -9.88 -10.93 -28.07
N GLN A 163 -10.77 -11.79 -28.58
CA GLN A 163 -10.40 -12.86 -29.51
C GLN A 163 -9.92 -12.30 -30.87
N GLU A 164 -10.30 -11.07 -31.17
CA GLU A 164 -9.95 -10.32 -32.38
C GLU A 164 -8.68 -9.46 -32.19
N GLY A 165 -8.10 -9.45 -30.99
CA GLY A 165 -6.90 -8.70 -30.65
C GLY A 165 -7.13 -7.21 -30.34
N TRP A 166 -8.39 -6.79 -30.13
CA TRP A 166 -8.71 -5.43 -29.73
C TRP A 166 -8.57 -5.24 -28.23
N GLN A 167 -8.11 -4.05 -27.85
CA GLN A 167 -8.02 -3.66 -26.45
C GLN A 167 -9.39 -3.56 -25.81
N GLN A 168 -9.52 -4.20 -24.65
CA GLN A 168 -10.65 -4.10 -23.75
C GLN A 168 -10.18 -3.65 -22.37
N GLU A 169 -11.11 -3.08 -21.60
CA GLU A 169 -10.83 -2.48 -20.29
C GLU A 169 -11.71 -3.11 -19.21
N GLU A 170 -11.08 -3.60 -18.15
CA GLU A 170 -11.76 -4.06 -16.94
C GLU A 170 -11.41 -3.13 -15.76
N TYR A 171 -12.38 -2.89 -14.88
CA TYR A 171 -12.24 -2.02 -13.70
C TYR A 171 -12.56 -2.79 -12.41
N PRO A 172 -11.76 -3.82 -12.06
CA PRO A 172 -12.01 -4.61 -10.87
C PRO A 172 -11.86 -3.74 -9.62
N GLU A 173 -12.71 -3.96 -8.62
CA GLU A 173 -12.52 -3.32 -7.33
C GLU A 173 -11.30 -3.89 -6.61
N ILE A 174 -10.54 -3.01 -5.98
CA ILE A 174 -9.37 -3.38 -5.18
C ILE A 174 -9.84 -3.99 -3.87
N GLU A 175 -9.22 -5.11 -3.52
CA GLU A 175 -9.46 -5.77 -2.25
C GLU A 175 -8.61 -5.10 -1.18
N LEU A 176 -9.19 -4.11 -0.50
CA LEU A 176 -8.49 -3.24 0.46
C LEU A 176 -7.74 -4.01 1.56
N TYR A 177 -8.23 -5.19 1.93
CA TYR A 177 -7.64 -6.04 2.96
C TYR A 177 -6.32 -6.70 2.53
N TYR A 178 -6.04 -6.79 1.23
CA TYR A 178 -4.74 -7.20 0.69
C TYR A 178 -3.76 -6.04 0.50
N LEU A 179 -4.16 -4.82 0.89
CA LEU A 179 -3.29 -3.65 0.84
C LEU A 179 -2.68 -3.38 2.22
N PRO A 180 -1.45 -2.83 2.28
CA PRO A 180 -0.80 -2.41 3.52
C PRO A 180 -1.39 -1.08 4.04
N LEU A 181 -2.71 -0.99 4.09
CA LEU A 181 -3.46 0.17 4.54
C LEU A 181 -3.70 0.10 6.05
N GLU A 182 -3.51 1.23 6.72
CA GLU A 182 -3.92 1.45 8.10
C GLU A 182 -4.75 2.73 8.18
N ARG A 183 -5.73 2.78 9.08
CA ARG A 183 -6.42 4.04 9.38
C ARG A 183 -5.42 5.02 9.98
N ALA A 184 -5.33 6.22 9.42
CA ALA A 184 -4.54 7.29 10.02
C ALA A 184 -5.21 7.71 11.34
N ARG A 185 -4.40 7.91 12.38
CA ARG A 185 -4.87 8.25 13.71
C ARG A 185 -4.14 9.46 14.25
N ASP A 186 -4.85 10.27 15.03
CA ASP A 186 -4.28 11.38 15.79
C ASP A 186 -3.44 10.87 16.98
N PRO A 187 -2.73 11.75 17.71
CA PRO A 187 -1.96 11.34 18.90
C PRO A 187 -2.79 10.72 20.03
N GLN A 188 -4.12 10.92 20.04
CA GLN A 188 -5.05 10.34 21.01
C GLN A 188 -5.59 8.97 20.57
N GLY A 189 -5.27 8.53 19.34
CA GLY A 189 -5.67 7.26 18.77
C GLY A 189 -7.01 7.29 18.01
N ASN A 190 -7.62 8.47 17.83
CA ASN A 190 -8.86 8.61 17.05
C ASN A 190 -8.56 8.56 15.56
N GLU A 191 -9.46 7.97 14.78
CA GLU A 191 -9.34 7.93 13.32
C GLU A 191 -9.48 9.34 12.73
N ILE A 192 -8.57 9.69 11.83
CA ILE A 192 -8.58 10.99 11.18
C ILE A 192 -9.57 10.95 10.00
N THR A 193 -10.53 11.86 10.05
CA THR A 193 -11.41 12.22 8.94
C THR A 193 -11.20 13.68 8.57
N ILE A 194 -11.29 14.00 7.29
CA ILE A 194 -11.27 15.38 6.81
C ILE A 194 -12.61 15.75 6.18
N SER A 195 -12.91 17.04 6.18
CA SER A 195 -14.10 17.61 5.56
C SER A 195 -13.68 18.72 4.61
N ILE A 196 -14.18 18.66 3.37
CA ILE A 196 -13.89 19.60 2.30
C ILE A 196 -15.20 20.23 1.86
N ALA A 197 -15.24 21.56 1.71
CA ALA A 197 -16.39 22.22 1.11
C ALA A 197 -16.46 21.87 -0.38
N GLY A 198 -17.50 21.17 -0.79
CA GLY A 198 -17.82 20.87 -2.19
C GLY A 198 -18.94 21.76 -2.73
N PRO A 199 -19.20 21.70 -4.05
CA PRO A 199 -20.25 22.50 -4.70
C PRO A 199 -21.65 22.19 -4.18
N ASP A 200 -21.92 20.93 -3.84
CA ASP A 200 -23.23 20.45 -3.39
C ASP A 200 -23.29 20.18 -1.87
N GLY A 201 -22.27 20.64 -1.13
CA GLY A 201 -22.17 20.47 0.31
C GLY A 201 -20.83 19.90 0.77
N GLU A 202 -20.76 19.53 2.04
CA GLU A 202 -19.56 18.96 2.66
C GLU A 202 -19.24 17.57 2.10
N ILE A 203 -17.99 17.37 1.67
CA ILE A 203 -17.43 16.08 1.27
C ILE A 203 -16.52 15.60 2.38
N ARG A 204 -16.79 14.42 2.92
CA ARG A 204 -15.96 13.79 3.96
C ARG A 204 -15.00 12.78 3.33
N ALA A 205 -13.82 12.63 3.92
CA ALA A 205 -12.91 11.57 3.53
C ALA A 205 -12.27 10.92 4.75
N PHE A 206 -12.16 9.60 4.72
CA PHE A 206 -11.26 8.90 5.61
C PHE A 206 -9.82 9.11 5.14
N VAL A 207 -8.90 9.16 6.10
CA VAL A 207 -7.47 9.20 5.81
C VAL A 207 -6.88 7.82 6.08
N TRP A 208 -6.39 7.18 5.01
CA TRP A 208 -5.60 5.97 5.10
C TRP A 208 -4.11 6.30 5.09
N ARG A 209 -3.30 5.43 5.67
CA ARG A 209 -1.83 5.50 5.67
C ARG A 209 -1.24 4.23 5.08
N ILE A 210 -0.29 4.39 4.17
CA ILE A 210 0.66 3.38 3.74
C ILE A 210 2.06 3.79 4.20
N ARG A 211 2.87 2.82 4.64
CA ARG A 211 4.28 3.05 4.92
C ARG A 211 5.14 2.71 3.70
N VAL A 212 5.89 3.70 3.20
CA VAL A 212 6.86 3.55 2.10
C VAL A 212 8.25 3.66 2.68
N GLY A 213 8.72 2.57 3.30
CA GLY A 213 9.90 2.64 4.16
C GLY A 213 9.64 3.57 5.33
N ARG A 214 10.39 4.66 5.41
CA ARG A 214 10.23 5.73 6.41
C ARG A 214 9.15 6.75 6.04
N THR A 215 8.90 6.92 4.74
CA THR A 215 8.04 7.96 4.21
C THR A 215 6.57 7.52 4.35
N PRO A 216 5.73 8.24 5.11
CA PRO A 216 4.30 7.97 5.13
C PRO A 216 3.64 8.49 3.84
N LEU A 217 2.72 7.71 3.30
CA LEU A 217 1.82 8.11 2.23
C LEU A 217 0.39 8.10 2.78
N PHE A 218 -0.24 9.27 2.81
CA PHE A 218 -1.64 9.41 3.18
C PHE A 218 -2.53 9.39 1.93
N LEU A 219 -3.59 8.59 1.97
CA LEU A 219 -4.53 8.44 0.88
C LEU A 219 -5.94 8.77 1.36
N LEU A 220 -6.59 9.69 0.67
CA LEU A 220 -7.95 10.12 0.97
C LEU A 220 -8.95 9.22 0.26
N ASP A 221 -10.00 8.84 0.96
CA ASP A 221 -11.06 7.98 0.47
C ASP A 221 -12.42 8.61 0.79
N THR A 222 -13.18 8.99 -0.25
CA THR A 222 -14.50 9.60 -0.11
C THR A 222 -15.63 8.57 -0.14
N ASN A 223 -15.33 7.27 -0.18
CA ASN A 223 -16.33 6.20 -0.18
C ASN A 223 -16.94 5.99 1.23
N LEU A 224 -17.66 7.00 1.70
CA LEU A 224 -18.31 7.05 2.99
C LEU A 224 -19.84 7.03 2.82
N PRO A 225 -20.58 6.22 3.61
CA PRO A 225 -22.04 6.27 3.65
C PRO A 225 -22.64 7.65 3.90
N GLU A 226 -21.91 8.54 4.56
CA GLU A 226 -22.29 9.92 4.87
C GLU A 226 -22.23 10.84 3.65
N ASN A 227 -21.43 10.50 2.64
CA ASN A 227 -21.33 11.26 1.40
C ASN A 227 -22.45 10.90 0.42
N THR A 228 -22.77 11.85 -0.47
CA THR A 228 -23.65 11.60 -1.63
C THR A 228 -23.04 10.55 -2.56
N PRO A 229 -23.84 9.82 -3.36
CA PRO A 229 -23.31 8.88 -4.35
C PRO A 229 -22.24 9.48 -5.26
N GLU A 230 -22.44 10.72 -5.70
CA GLU A 230 -21.52 11.44 -6.58
C GLU A 230 -20.18 11.73 -5.88
N ALA A 231 -20.22 12.16 -4.62
CA ALA A 231 -19.01 12.41 -3.84
C ALA A 231 -18.20 11.13 -3.55
N ARG A 232 -18.84 9.97 -3.45
CA ARG A 232 -18.16 8.67 -3.32
C ARG A 232 -17.43 8.23 -4.59
N GLU A 233 -17.85 8.75 -5.75
CA GLU A 233 -17.22 8.42 -7.03
C GLU A 233 -15.94 9.22 -7.30
N ILE A 234 -15.67 10.29 -6.52
CA ILE A 234 -14.42 11.07 -6.60
C ILE A 234 -13.17 10.18 -6.46
N THR A 235 -13.21 9.20 -5.56
CA THR A 235 -12.11 8.24 -5.34
C THR A 235 -12.42 6.85 -5.91
N ALA A 236 -13.35 6.74 -6.87
CA ALA A 236 -13.65 5.45 -7.48
C ALA A 236 -12.57 5.03 -8.49
N ARG A 237 -12.18 5.92 -9.41
CA ARG A 237 -11.27 5.62 -10.53
C ARG A 237 -10.25 6.73 -10.73
N LEU A 238 -9.03 6.35 -11.03
CA LEU A 238 -7.99 7.27 -11.48
C LEU A 238 -8.29 7.70 -12.91
N TYR A 239 -8.35 9.01 -13.16
CA TYR A 239 -8.64 9.59 -14.47
C TYR A 239 -9.89 9.02 -15.14
N ALA A 240 -11.00 8.96 -14.39
CA ALA A 240 -12.30 8.67 -14.97
C ALA A 240 -12.61 9.70 -16.08
N GLY A 241 -12.53 9.28 -17.33
CA GLY A 241 -12.90 10.13 -18.46
C GLY A 241 -14.41 10.36 -18.46
N GLU A 242 -14.84 11.61 -18.54
CA GLU A 242 -16.23 11.93 -18.87
C GLU A 242 -16.42 11.88 -20.39
N PRO A 243 -17.45 11.18 -20.91
CA PRO A 243 -17.80 11.24 -22.33
C PRO A 243 -18.17 12.65 -22.84
N LYS A 244 -18.39 13.62 -21.93
CA LYS A 244 -18.93 14.95 -22.24
C LYS A 244 -17.89 16.02 -22.54
N ILE A 245 -16.60 15.72 -22.50
CA ILE A 245 -15.55 16.66 -22.92
C ILE A 245 -14.96 16.14 -24.24
N ARG A 246 -15.60 16.51 -25.35
CA ARG A 246 -15.05 16.42 -26.70
C ARG A 246 -15.51 17.63 -27.51
#